data_AF-A0A2V4D074-F1
#
_entry.id   AF-A0A2V4D074-F1
#
_cell.length_a   1.000
_cell.length_b   1.000
_cell.length_c   1.000
_cell.angle_alpha   90.00
_cell.angle_beta   90.00
_cell.angle_gamma   90.00
#
_symmetry.space_group_name_H-M   'P 1'
#
loop_
_entity.id
_entity.type
_entity.pdbx_description
1 polymer ?
#
loop_
_entity_poly.entity_id
_entity_poly.type
_entity_poly.pdbx_seq_one_letter_code
_entity_poly.pdbx_strand_id
1 'polypeptide(L)'
;MTKEIESQILKLIATDRIEIPISSLKGKLYRGKSKLGKSIDLSELDDNYDGDRCYARIEDIDLKKSRTLRQAINEFSKRHPKYGGILEEIIKEERWVNEMHLYFGMHENARVPAKDYMQVMEDLGFTEATAQRFYPELMNITRKISKKREEERRIIV
;
A
#
# COMPACT_ATOMS: atom_id res chain seq x y z
N MET A 1 -9.05 -12.51 -15.90
CA MET A 1 -9.28 -11.52 -14.82
C MET A 1 -10.71 -10.99 -14.92
N THR A 2 -11.47 -10.86 -13.82
CA THR A 2 -12.75 -10.14 -13.87
C THR A 2 -12.49 -8.65 -14.10
N LYS A 3 -13.32 -7.98 -14.91
CA LYS A 3 -13.17 -6.53 -15.22
C LYS A 3 -13.13 -5.66 -13.96
N GLU A 4 -13.71 -6.14 -12.87
CA GLU A 4 -13.77 -5.46 -11.59
C GLU A 4 -12.43 -5.49 -10.84
N ILE A 5 -11.76 -6.64 -10.77
CA ILE A 5 -10.42 -6.77 -10.17
C ILE A 5 -9.40 -5.94 -10.95
N GLU A 6 -9.44 -5.98 -12.28
CA GLU A 6 -8.54 -5.17 -13.13
C GLU A 6 -8.71 -3.67 -12.82
N SER A 7 -9.95 -3.20 -12.71
CA SER A 7 -10.28 -1.82 -12.37
C SER A 7 -9.75 -1.42 -10.99
N GLN A 8 -9.89 -2.29 -9.99
CA GLN A 8 -9.39 -2.04 -8.64
C GLN A 8 -7.85 -1.99 -8.60
N ILE A 9 -7.17 -2.89 -9.32
CA ILE A 9 -5.71 -2.87 -9.47
C ILE A 9 -5.27 -1.57 -10.16
N LEU A 10 -5.89 -1.18 -11.28
CA LEU A 10 -5.56 0.06 -11.99
C LEU A 10 -5.77 1.29 -11.10
N LYS A 11 -6.83 1.30 -10.29
CA LYS A 11 -7.10 2.36 -9.32
C LYS A 11 -6.05 2.41 -8.21
N LEU A 12 -5.59 1.26 -7.72
CA LEU A 12 -4.52 1.17 -6.74
C LEU A 12 -3.20 1.73 -7.30
N ILE A 13 -2.87 1.37 -8.55
CA ILE A 13 -1.69 1.87 -9.28
C ILE A 13 -1.78 3.40 -9.46
N ALA A 14 -2.96 3.90 -9.86
CA ALA A 14 -3.19 5.33 -10.03
C ALA A 14 -3.04 6.08 -8.70
N THR A 15 -3.56 5.52 -7.61
CA THR A 15 -3.46 6.07 -6.25
C THR A 15 -2.01 6.17 -5.80
N ASP A 16 -1.21 5.11 -5.99
CA ASP A 16 0.20 5.13 -5.62
C ASP A 16 1.01 6.16 -6.44
N ARG A 17 0.72 6.27 -7.74
CA ARG A 17 1.37 7.25 -8.61
C ARG A 17 1.04 8.70 -8.26
N ILE A 18 -0.20 8.99 -7.86
CA ILE A 18 -0.63 10.33 -7.44
C ILE A 18 -0.09 10.68 -6.05
N GLU A 19 0.14 9.69 -5.17
CA GLU A 19 0.76 9.90 -3.86
C GLU A 19 2.17 10.50 -3.97
N ILE A 20 2.91 10.21 -5.05
CA ILE A 20 4.28 10.68 -5.25
C ILE A 20 4.36 12.22 -5.30
N PRO A 21 3.65 12.92 -6.20
CA PRO A 21 3.71 14.38 -6.26
C PRO A 21 2.93 15.07 -5.14
N ILE A 22 1.92 14.43 -4.52
CA ILE A 22 1.04 15.07 -3.53
C ILE A 22 1.33 14.60 -2.11
N SER A 23 2.47 15.03 -1.57
CA SER A 23 2.85 14.73 -0.18
C SER A 23 1.88 15.31 0.87
N SER A 24 1.19 16.41 0.57
CA SER A 24 0.23 17.06 1.47
C SER A 24 -1.04 16.23 1.70
N LEU A 25 -1.42 15.36 0.77
CA LEU A 25 -2.57 14.44 0.88
C LEU A 25 -2.15 13.01 1.20
N LYS A 26 -0.87 12.79 1.54
CA LYS A 26 -0.30 11.47 1.79
C LYS A 26 -1.11 10.67 2.82
N GLY A 27 -1.60 11.30 3.89
CA GLY A 27 -2.42 10.60 4.89
C GLY A 27 -3.78 10.13 4.40
N LYS A 28 -4.41 10.83 3.44
CA LYS A 28 -5.68 10.41 2.81
C LYS A 28 -5.41 9.32 1.77
N LEU A 29 -4.40 9.51 0.93
CA LEU A 29 -3.98 8.56 -0.10
C LEU A 29 -3.48 7.24 0.50
N TYR A 30 -2.66 7.27 1.54
CA TYR A 30 -2.18 6.09 2.25
C TYR A 30 -3.33 5.25 2.81
N ARG A 31 -4.31 5.91 3.46
CA ARG A 31 -5.50 5.22 3.99
C ARG A 31 -6.40 4.67 2.88
N GLY A 32 -6.55 5.41 1.78
CA GLY A 32 -7.29 4.94 0.60
C GLY A 32 -6.62 3.73 -0.05
N LYS A 33 -5.29 3.76 -0.18
CA LYS A 33 -4.46 2.70 -0.76
C LYS A 33 -4.55 1.41 0.04
N SER A 34 -4.38 1.44 1.37
CA SER A 34 -4.50 0.24 2.20
C SER A 34 -5.94 -0.33 2.19
N LYS A 35 -6.97 0.52 2.18
CA LYS A 35 -8.37 0.06 2.03
C LYS A 35 -8.61 -0.62 0.68
N LEU A 36 -8.16 0.00 -0.41
CA LEU A 36 -8.29 -0.54 -1.76
C LEU A 36 -7.52 -1.86 -1.89
N GLY A 37 -6.29 -1.93 -1.39
CA GLY A 37 -5.49 -3.16 -1.42
C GLY A 37 -6.18 -4.31 -0.68
N LYS A 38 -6.75 -4.06 0.51
CA LYS A 38 -7.46 -5.08 1.29
C LYS A 38 -8.78 -5.54 0.67
N SER A 39 -9.38 -4.72 -0.19
CA SER A 39 -10.62 -5.08 -0.89
C SER A 39 -10.41 -5.89 -2.16
N ILE A 40 -9.17 -5.95 -2.67
CA ILE A 40 -8.85 -6.77 -3.85
C ILE A 40 -8.70 -8.21 -3.35
N ASP A 41 -9.74 -9.02 -3.58
CA ASP A 41 -9.67 -10.46 -3.37
C ASP A 41 -9.01 -11.11 -4.59
N LEU A 42 -7.82 -11.68 -4.37
CA LEU A 42 -7.04 -12.37 -5.40
C LEU A 42 -7.00 -13.88 -5.19
N SER A 43 -7.78 -14.41 -4.23
CA SER A 43 -7.81 -15.84 -3.89
C SER A 43 -8.20 -16.74 -5.07
N GLU A 44 -8.96 -16.21 -6.03
CA GLU A 44 -9.35 -16.95 -7.25
C GLU A 44 -8.27 -16.96 -8.34
N LEU A 45 -7.16 -16.23 -8.17
CA LEU A 45 -6.15 -15.97 -9.19
C LEU A 45 -4.79 -16.64 -8.92
N ASP A 46 -4.68 -17.47 -7.87
CA ASP A 46 -3.43 -18.06 -7.36
C ASP A 46 -2.56 -18.77 -8.42
N ASP A 47 -3.13 -19.24 -9.54
CA ASP A 47 -2.39 -19.95 -10.60
C ASP A 47 -2.67 -19.50 -12.04
N ASN A 48 -3.53 -18.49 -12.27
CA ASN A 48 -3.94 -18.11 -13.63
C ASN A 48 -4.06 -16.60 -13.81
N TYR A 49 -2.91 -15.92 -13.87
CA TYR A 49 -2.83 -14.56 -14.39
C TYR A 49 -2.51 -14.59 -15.88
N ASP A 50 -3.56 -14.52 -16.71
CA ASP A 50 -3.36 -14.19 -18.12
C ASP A 50 -3.24 -12.65 -18.24
N GLY A 51 -2.03 -12.22 -18.57
CA GLY A 51 -1.52 -10.85 -18.49
C GLY A 51 -2.06 -9.94 -19.58
N ASP A 52 -3.36 -9.68 -19.60
CA ASP A 52 -3.93 -8.85 -20.66
C ASP A 52 -3.45 -7.38 -20.57
N ARG A 53 -3.19 -6.84 -19.36
CA ARG A 53 -2.74 -5.44 -19.15
C ARG A 53 -1.92 -5.17 -17.89
N CYS A 54 -2.30 -5.75 -16.76
CA CYS A 54 -1.61 -5.62 -15.49
C CYS A 54 -1.49 -7.00 -14.84
N TYR A 55 -0.42 -7.21 -14.10
CA TYR A 55 -0.28 -8.37 -13.22
C TYR A 55 -0.12 -7.90 -11.78
N ALA A 56 -0.63 -8.70 -10.85
CA ALA A 56 -0.42 -8.52 -9.43
C ALA A 56 0.12 -9.83 -8.86
N ARG A 57 1.19 -9.75 -8.06
CA ARG A 57 1.72 -10.87 -7.29
C ARG A 57 1.61 -10.51 -5.82
N ILE A 58 1.04 -11.40 -5.03
CA ILE A 58 1.00 -11.27 -3.58
C ILE A 58 2.19 -12.04 -3.00
N GLU A 59 2.89 -11.42 -2.06
CA GLU A 59 3.82 -12.10 -1.16
C GLU A 59 3.42 -11.79 0.27
N ASP A 60 3.17 -12.83 1.06
CA ASP A 60 2.98 -12.69 2.50
C ASP A 60 4.33 -12.72 3.20
N ILE A 61 4.61 -11.68 3.98
CA ILE A 61 5.84 -11.56 4.76
C ILE A 61 5.48 -11.47 6.23
N ASP A 62 5.98 -12.45 6.98
CA ASP A 62 5.84 -12.54 8.42
C ASP A 62 6.93 -11.72 9.14
N LEU A 63 6.57 -10.58 9.76
CA LEU A 63 7.50 -9.68 10.46
C LEU A 63 7.26 -9.63 11.97
N LYS A 64 8.31 -9.61 12.81
CA LYS A 64 8.19 -9.56 14.29
C LYS A 64 7.93 -8.13 14.86
N LYS A 65 6.93 -7.88 15.73
CA LYS A 65 6.53 -6.54 16.24
C LYS A 65 5.77 -6.44 17.61
N SER A 66 6.47 -6.50 18.74
CA SER A 66 6.03 -6.26 20.15
C SER A 66 5.18 -5.00 20.45
N ARG A 67 4.10 -5.06 21.27
CA ARG A 67 3.29 -3.92 21.83
C ARG A 67 2.09 -4.35 22.72
N THR A 68 2.17 -5.26 23.70
CA THR A 68 1.00 -5.32 24.64
C THR A 68 1.37 -5.64 26.07
N LEU A 69 2.42 -6.40 26.34
CA LEU A 69 2.82 -6.70 27.71
C LEU A 69 3.51 -5.55 28.46
N ARG A 70 3.87 -4.45 27.80
CA ARG A 70 4.70 -3.39 28.40
C ARG A 70 4.07 -2.73 29.63
N GLN A 71 2.74 -2.56 29.65
CA GLN A 71 2.06 -1.93 30.80
C GLN A 71 1.98 -2.87 32.00
N ALA A 72 1.67 -4.16 31.78
CA ALA A 72 1.64 -5.17 32.84
C ALA A 72 3.05 -5.46 33.41
N ILE A 73 4.08 -5.48 32.55
CA ILE A 73 5.48 -5.61 32.97
C ILE A 73 5.92 -4.40 33.79
N ASN A 74 5.57 -3.17 33.36
CA ASN A 74 5.92 -1.97 34.12
C ASN A 74 5.26 -1.93 35.51
N GLU A 75 4.03 -2.43 35.65
CA GLU A 75 3.36 -2.52 36.95
C GLU A 75 3.92 -3.66 37.83
N PHE A 76 4.28 -4.79 37.21
CA PHE A 76 4.92 -5.93 37.88
C PHE A 76 6.34 -5.61 38.36
N SER A 77 7.16 -4.94 37.54
CA SER A 77 8.52 -4.51 37.88
C SER A 77 8.54 -3.48 39.02
N LYS A 78 7.50 -2.64 39.14
CA LYS A 78 7.32 -1.73 40.29
C LYS A 78 7.05 -2.47 41.60
N ARG A 79 6.32 -3.60 41.55
CA ARG A 79 5.98 -4.41 42.74
C ARG A 79 7.09 -5.41 43.10
N HIS A 80 7.86 -5.87 42.12
CA HIS A 80 8.91 -6.89 42.29
C HIS A 80 10.19 -6.56 41.49
N PRO A 81 11.04 -5.64 41.97
CA PRO A 81 12.17 -5.09 41.19
C PRO A 81 13.21 -6.12 40.76
N LYS A 82 13.48 -7.11 41.63
CA LYS A 82 14.48 -8.16 41.38
C LYS A 82 14.03 -9.18 40.31
N TYR A 83 12.72 -9.40 40.20
CA TYR A 83 12.12 -10.36 39.27
C TYR A 83 11.62 -9.72 37.99
N GLY A 84 11.30 -8.42 38.02
CA GLY A 84 10.89 -7.64 36.85
C GLY A 84 11.94 -7.61 35.75
N GLY A 85 13.23 -7.46 36.10
CA GLY A 85 14.33 -7.49 35.13
C GLY A 85 14.51 -8.86 34.46
N ILE A 86 14.29 -9.96 35.20
CA ILE A 86 14.35 -11.33 34.66
C ILE A 86 13.14 -11.59 33.75
N LEU A 87 11.96 -11.11 34.14
CA LEU A 87 10.74 -11.21 33.35
C LEU A 87 10.86 -10.43 32.04
N GLU A 88 11.52 -9.27 32.04
CA GLU A 88 11.79 -8.47 30.85
C GLU A 88 12.76 -9.18 29.88
N GLU A 89 13.76 -9.91 30.40
CA GLU A 89 14.64 -10.74 29.56
C GLU A 89 13.91 -11.94 28.94
N ILE A 90 12.97 -12.56 29.67
CA ILE A 90 12.17 -13.72 29.20
C ILE A 90 11.06 -13.28 28.23
N ILE A 91 10.41 -12.13 28.46
CA ILE A 91 9.33 -11.59 27.62
C ILE A 91 9.92 -10.61 26.58
N LYS A 92 10.91 -11.07 25.82
CA LYS A 92 11.12 -10.49 24.49
C LYS A 92 9.95 -10.94 23.60
N GLU A 93 8.82 -10.21 23.67
CA GLU A 93 7.63 -10.43 22.83
C GLU A 93 8.05 -10.41 21.34
N GLU A 94 8.00 -11.55 20.66
CA GLU A 94 8.05 -11.61 19.20
C GLU A 94 6.62 -11.56 18.68
N ARG A 95 6.26 -10.62 17.80
CA ARG A 95 4.90 -10.62 17.22
C ARG A 95 4.85 -10.74 15.73
N TRP A 96 4.14 -11.69 15.21
CA TRP A 96 4.01 -11.87 13.78
C TRP A 96 3.02 -10.84 13.23
N VAL A 97 3.52 -9.98 12.33
CA VAL A 97 2.79 -9.04 11.49
C VAL A 97 2.88 -9.65 10.12
N ASN A 98 1.77 -10.18 9.64
CA ASN A 98 1.69 -10.66 8.27
C ASN A 98 1.47 -9.41 7.42
N GLU A 99 2.54 -8.98 6.76
CA GLU A 99 2.48 -7.92 5.76
C GLU A 99 2.20 -8.54 4.41
N MET A 100 1.09 -8.13 3.79
CA MET A 100 0.77 -8.52 2.43
C MET A 100 1.44 -7.53 1.48
N HIS A 101 2.38 -8.02 0.67
CA HIS A 101 3.06 -7.22 -0.34
C HIS A 101 2.40 -7.47 -1.69
N LEU A 102 1.81 -6.44 -2.25
CA LEU A 102 1.27 -6.46 -3.60
C LEU A 102 2.29 -5.86 -4.58
N TYR A 103 2.84 -6.71 -5.42
CA TYR A 103 3.72 -6.33 -6.52
C TYR A 103 2.88 -6.20 -7.76
N PHE A 104 2.97 -5.06 -8.44
CA PHE A 104 2.24 -4.86 -9.69
C PHE A 104 3.18 -4.38 -10.77
N GLY A 105 2.99 -4.93 -11.96
CA GLY A 105 3.62 -4.45 -13.17
C GLY A 105 2.57 -4.26 -14.26
N MET A 106 2.98 -3.48 -15.26
CA MET A 106 2.25 -3.35 -16.51
C MET A 106 3.10 -4.02 -17.59
N HIS A 107 2.46 -4.64 -18.57
CA HIS A 107 3.18 -5.12 -19.76
C HIS A 107 3.89 -3.96 -20.46
N GLU A 108 4.95 -4.26 -21.23
CA GLU A 108 5.54 -3.27 -22.12
C GLU A 108 4.45 -2.62 -22.99
N ASN A 109 4.35 -1.30 -22.92
CA ASN A 109 3.36 -0.46 -23.62
C ASN A 109 1.94 -0.41 -23.02
N ALA A 110 1.62 -1.17 -21.97
CA ALA A 110 0.36 -0.99 -21.25
C ALA A 110 0.39 0.37 -20.50
N ARG A 111 -0.72 1.11 -20.55
CA ARG A 111 -0.86 2.42 -19.89
C ARG A 111 -2.12 2.42 -19.04
N VAL A 112 -1.98 2.85 -17.78
CA VAL A 112 -3.15 3.22 -16.95
C VAL A 112 -3.91 4.34 -17.68
N PRO A 113 -5.20 4.15 -17.98
CA PRO A 113 -6.01 5.17 -18.65
C PRO A 113 -6.12 6.47 -17.83
N ALA A 114 -6.28 7.61 -18.52
CA ALA A 114 -6.42 8.91 -17.87
C ALA A 114 -7.61 8.97 -16.90
N LYS A 115 -8.72 8.29 -17.26
CA LYS A 115 -9.94 8.20 -16.42
C LYS A 115 -9.65 7.66 -15.02
N ASP A 116 -8.75 6.69 -14.88
CA ASP A 116 -8.46 6.05 -13.59
C ASP A 116 -7.68 7.00 -12.67
N TYR A 117 -6.80 7.83 -13.25
CA TYR A 117 -6.17 8.92 -12.50
C TYR A 117 -7.14 10.03 -12.12
N MET A 118 -8.04 10.41 -13.03
CA MET A 118 -9.05 11.44 -12.76
C MET A 118 -10.00 11.00 -11.65
N GLN A 119 -10.44 9.74 -11.65
CA GLN A 119 -11.27 9.16 -10.60
C GLN A 119 -10.60 9.26 -9.22
N VAL A 120 -9.30 8.96 -9.14
CA VAL A 120 -8.56 9.10 -7.87
C VAL A 120 -8.47 10.57 -7.42
N MET A 121 -8.31 11.51 -8.35
CA MET A 121 -8.34 12.94 -8.01
C MET A 121 -9.72 13.39 -7.54
N GLU A 122 -10.79 12.89 -8.14
CA GLU A 122 -12.15 13.16 -7.66
C GLU A 122 -12.37 12.62 -6.25
N ASP A 123 -11.92 11.40 -5.95
CA ASP A 123 -11.96 10.82 -4.59
C ASP A 123 -11.17 11.67 -3.57
N LEU A 124 -10.14 12.38 -4.03
CA LEU A 124 -9.39 13.33 -3.21
C LEU A 124 -10.14 14.63 -2.94
N GLY A 125 -11.18 14.94 -3.72
CA GLY A 125 -12.02 16.13 -3.60
C GLY A 125 -11.78 17.16 -4.70
N PHE A 126 -11.05 16.82 -5.76
CA PHE A 126 -10.95 17.67 -6.94
C PHE A 126 -12.25 17.58 -7.75
N THR A 127 -12.68 18.69 -8.34
CA THR A 127 -13.76 18.64 -9.33
C THR A 127 -13.25 18.02 -10.63
N GLU A 128 -14.13 17.40 -11.43
CA GLU A 128 -13.77 16.79 -12.73
C GLU A 128 -12.96 17.75 -13.62
N ALA A 129 -13.43 19.00 -13.77
CA ALA A 129 -12.74 20.04 -14.53
C ALA A 129 -11.33 20.34 -13.99
N THR A 130 -11.15 20.29 -12.66
CA THR A 130 -9.84 20.50 -12.03
C THR A 130 -8.94 19.29 -12.22
N ALA A 131 -9.46 18.08 -12.04
CA ALA A 131 -8.73 16.84 -12.26
C ALA A 131 -8.23 16.74 -13.70
N GLN A 132 -9.07 17.07 -14.68
CA GLN A 132 -8.72 17.07 -16.10
C GLN A 132 -7.62 18.07 -16.43
N ARG A 133 -7.65 19.27 -15.83
CA ARG A 133 -6.63 20.30 -16.02
C ARG A 133 -5.29 19.93 -15.37
N PHE A 134 -5.30 19.37 -14.16
CA PHE A 134 -4.09 19.05 -13.41
C PHE A 134 -3.43 17.74 -13.84
N TYR A 135 -4.21 16.81 -14.41
CA TYR A 135 -3.73 15.48 -14.80
C TYR A 135 -2.43 15.49 -15.62
N PRO A 136 -2.29 16.28 -16.71
CA PRO A 136 -1.08 16.28 -17.53
C PRO A 136 0.17 16.69 -16.75
N GLU A 137 0.07 17.73 -15.91
CA GLU A 137 1.19 18.23 -15.11
C GLU A 137 1.61 17.21 -14.05
N LEU A 138 0.62 16.63 -13.37
CA LEU A 138 0.83 15.65 -12.31
C LEU A 138 1.50 14.38 -12.86
N MET A 139 1.10 13.94 -14.06
CA MET A 139 1.76 12.82 -14.74
C MET A 139 3.19 13.14 -15.17
N ASN A 140 3.46 14.36 -15.63
CA ASN A 140 4.82 14.77 -15.97
C ASN A 140 5.75 14.76 -14.74
N ILE A 141 5.28 15.24 -13.60
CA ILE A 141 6.02 15.20 -12.33
C ILE A 141 6.25 13.74 -11.89
N THR A 142 5.20 12.92 -11.94
CA THR A 142 5.25 11.50 -11.61
C THR A 142 6.30 10.76 -12.44
N ARG A 143 6.33 10.99 -13.76
CA ARG A 143 7.31 10.38 -14.68
C ARG A 143 8.75 10.82 -14.37
N LYS A 144 8.96 12.12 -14.11
CA LYS A 144 10.28 12.65 -13.74
C LYS A 144 10.80 12.02 -12.45
N ILE A 145 9.94 11.87 -11.45
CA ILE A 145 10.32 11.26 -10.17
C ILE A 145 10.58 9.77 -10.33
N SER A 146 9.73 9.05 -11.06
CA SER A 146 9.89 7.60 -11.28
C SER A 146 11.18 7.28 -12.05
N LYS A 147 11.49 8.04 -13.12
CA LYS A 147 12.73 7.89 -13.89
C LYS A 147 13.98 8.13 -13.03
N LYS A 148 13.90 9.03 -12.05
CA LYS A 148 15.01 9.32 -11.14
C LYS A 148 15.25 8.21 -10.10
N ARG A 149 14.26 7.34 -9.86
CA ARG A 149 14.30 6.33 -8.79
C ARG A 149 14.56 4.90 -9.28
N GLU A 150 14.52 4.63 -10.59
CA GLU A 150 14.72 3.27 -11.16
C GLU A 150 13.84 2.19 -10.49
N GLU A 151 12.63 2.54 -10.05
CA GLU A 151 11.79 1.66 -9.19
C GLU A 151 10.85 0.75 -10.00
N GLU A 152 10.99 -0.57 -9.82
CA GLU A 152 9.86 -1.51 -9.81
C GLU A 152 9.12 -1.34 -8.47
N ARG A 153 7.83 -1.00 -8.52
CA ARG A 153 7.09 -0.59 -7.31
C ARG A 153 6.39 -1.75 -6.60
N ARG A 154 6.46 -1.68 -5.28
CA ARG A 154 5.82 -2.59 -4.32
C ARG A 154 4.85 -1.78 -3.46
N ILE A 155 3.62 -2.25 -3.27
CA ILE A 155 2.69 -1.68 -2.29
C ILE A 155 2.53 -2.66 -1.14
N ILE A 156 2.72 -2.17 0.08
CA ILE A 156 2.41 -2.91 1.31
C ILE A 156 0.97 -2.57 1.70
N VAL A 157 0.13 -3.58 1.91
CA VAL A 157 -1.32 -3.44 2.12
C VAL A 157 -1.73 -3.73 3.56
#